data_AF-A0A954X7G8-F1
#
_entry.id   AF-A0A954X7G8-F1
#
_cell.length_a   1.000
_cell.length_b   1.000
_cell.length_c   1.000
_cell.angle_alpha   90.00
_cell.angle_beta   90.00
_cell.angle_gamma   90.00
#
_symmetry.space_group_name_H-M   'P 1'
#
loop_
_entity.id
_entity.type
_entity.pdbx_description
1 polymer ?
#
loop_
_entity_poly.entity_id
_entity_poly.type
_entity_poly.pdbx_seq_one_letter_code
_entity_poly.pdbx_strand_id
1 'polypeptide(L)'
;RRPSTGVFAAPAKPESPNRKITAAHAIRLTYRDGLRALVMKDGSSSDRWNFACRVRGEREPRACMFFNGPWSNRCLFKALSHAIQHHFRTGQPPYPVERTLLASGVLDAAMHSHDEGGRAIDTPHLAFAYESRDFSAFRENGASWRKLTRDTPQPADFSPGDG
;
A
#
# COMPACT_ATOMS: atom_id res chain seq x y z
N ARG A 1 7.20 10.14 10.91
CA ARG A 1 8.23 9.74 11.90
C ARG A 1 7.98 8.29 12.28
N ARG A 2 9.03 7.46 12.39
CA ARG A 2 8.92 6.08 12.92
C ARG A 2 8.35 6.14 14.34
N PRO A 3 7.33 5.34 14.70
CA PRO A 3 6.87 5.29 16.09
C PRO A 3 8.04 4.91 17.00
N SER A 4 8.28 5.71 18.04
CA SER A 4 9.34 5.48 19.04
C SER A 4 8.89 4.52 20.15
N THR A 5 7.64 4.06 20.11
CA THR A 5 7.00 3.17 21.08
C THR A 5 6.29 2.01 20.34
N GLY A 6 6.28 0.82 20.94
CA GLY A 6 5.76 -0.42 20.33
C GLY A 6 6.83 -1.30 19.67
N VAL A 7 6.41 -2.39 18.99
CA VAL A 7 7.23 -3.53 18.47
C VAL A 7 8.38 -3.15 17.51
N PHE A 8 8.59 -1.88 17.20
CA PHE A 8 9.71 -1.39 16.40
C PHE A 8 11.05 -1.26 17.14
N ALA A 9 11.27 -2.02 18.22
CA ALA A 9 12.57 -2.08 18.91
C ALA A 9 13.69 -2.73 18.05
N ALA A 10 13.39 -3.24 16.85
CA ALA A 10 14.43 -3.63 15.90
C ALA A 10 15.26 -2.39 15.52
N PRO A 11 16.60 -2.41 15.75
CA PRO A 11 17.45 -1.28 15.43
C PRO A 11 17.28 -0.91 13.96
N ALA A 12 17.28 0.39 13.67
CA ALA A 12 17.37 0.83 12.28
C ALA A 12 18.62 0.16 11.67
N LYS A 13 18.44 -0.67 10.64
CA LYS A 13 19.60 -1.05 9.82
C LYS A 13 20.19 0.27 9.29
N PRO A 14 21.50 0.49 9.39
CA PRO A 14 22.11 1.70 8.86
C PRO A 14 21.82 1.73 7.35
N GLU A 15 20.91 2.62 6.95
CA GLU A 15 20.67 2.88 5.54
C GLU A 15 21.77 3.83 5.07
N SER A 16 22.60 3.33 4.16
CA SER A 16 23.56 4.17 3.45
C SER A 16 22.77 5.18 2.62
N PRO A 17 22.94 6.50 2.80
CA PRO A 17 22.22 7.52 2.04
C PRO A 17 22.46 7.43 0.52
N ASN A 18 23.49 6.69 0.09
CA ASN A 18 23.84 6.40 -1.30
C ASN A 18 23.68 4.92 -1.68
N ARG A 19 22.78 4.18 -1.02
CA ARG A 19 22.50 2.80 -1.44
C ARG A 19 22.00 2.82 -2.90
N LYS A 20 22.76 2.21 -3.81
CA LYS A 20 22.29 1.96 -5.18
C LYS A 20 21.01 1.15 -5.09
N ILE A 21 19.94 1.70 -5.66
CA ILE A 21 18.68 0.98 -5.76
C ILE A 21 18.87 -0.13 -6.80
N THR A 22 19.02 -1.36 -6.34
CA THR A 22 19.00 -2.55 -7.19
C THR A 22 17.56 -3.03 -7.27
N ALA A 23 16.72 -2.26 -7.94
CA ALA A 23 15.33 -2.65 -8.16
C ALA A 23 15.31 -3.95 -8.97
N ALA A 24 14.75 -5.01 -8.41
CA ALA A 24 14.59 -6.26 -9.15
C ALA A 24 13.58 -6.09 -10.28
N HIS A 25 12.49 -5.35 -10.00
CA HIS A 25 11.42 -5.05 -10.96
C HIS A 25 10.85 -3.66 -10.71
N ALA A 26 10.48 -2.97 -11.80
CA ALA A 26 9.78 -1.70 -11.77
C ALA A 26 8.75 -1.62 -12.91
N ILE A 27 7.62 -0.97 -12.62
CA ILE A 27 6.54 -0.68 -13.58
C ILE A 27 6.46 0.83 -13.71
N ARG A 28 6.68 1.34 -14.92
CA ARG A 28 6.58 2.78 -15.25
C ARG A 28 5.28 3.04 -16.01
N LEU A 29 4.53 4.03 -15.56
CA LEU A 29 3.22 4.37 -16.09
C LEU A 29 3.16 5.85 -16.49
N THR A 30 2.43 6.14 -17.56
CA THR A 30 2.01 7.49 -17.93
C THR A 30 0.50 7.48 -18.06
N TYR A 31 -0.17 8.28 -17.24
CA TYR A 31 -1.61 8.43 -17.24
C TYR A 31 -2.03 9.47 -18.31
N ARG A 32 -3.28 9.38 -18.76
CA ARG A 32 -3.84 10.26 -19.79
C ARG A 32 -3.82 11.75 -19.42
N ASP A 33 -3.90 12.06 -18.13
CA ASP A 33 -3.82 13.42 -17.59
C ASP A 33 -2.38 13.95 -17.44
N GLY A 34 -1.38 13.16 -17.87
CA GLY A 34 0.03 13.50 -17.78
C GLY A 34 0.69 13.14 -16.45
N LEU A 35 -0.04 12.52 -15.50
CA LEU A 35 0.59 11.96 -14.31
C LEU A 35 1.56 10.86 -14.72
N ARG A 36 2.77 10.89 -14.15
CA ARG A 36 3.79 9.85 -14.34
C ARG A 36 3.99 9.12 -13.03
N ALA A 37 3.92 7.80 -13.06
CA ALA A 37 4.09 6.96 -11.88
C ALA A 37 5.17 5.90 -12.11
N LEU A 38 5.79 5.50 -11.00
CA LEU A 38 6.74 4.41 -10.94
C LEU A 38 6.41 3.59 -9.70
N VAL A 39 6.18 2.29 -9.89
CA VAL A 39 6.06 1.32 -8.81
C VAL A 39 7.27 0.41 -8.90
N MET A 40 7.99 0.21 -7.80
CA MET A 40 9.20 -0.59 -7.81
C MET A 40 9.36 -1.37 -6.51
N LYS A 41 9.96 -2.56 -6.63
CA LYS A 41 10.32 -3.40 -5.50
C LYS A 41 11.81 -3.23 -5.22
N ASP A 42 12.14 -2.61 -4.10
CA ASP A 42 13.51 -2.50 -3.59
C ASP A 42 13.64 -3.16 -2.20
N GLY A 43 14.71 -3.93 -2.03
CA GLY A 43 14.99 -4.70 -0.82
C GLY A 43 14.30 -6.06 -0.73
N SER A 44 14.43 -6.67 0.45
CA SER A 44 14.03 -8.06 0.73
C SER A 44 12.93 -8.19 1.79
N SER A 45 12.46 -7.07 2.36
CA SER A 45 11.42 -7.06 3.40
C SER A 45 10.08 -6.57 2.83
N SER A 46 8.99 -7.25 3.19
CA SER A 46 7.62 -6.89 2.81
C SER A 46 6.93 -5.92 3.78
N ASP A 47 7.64 -5.48 4.83
CA ASP A 47 7.08 -4.62 5.88
C ASP A 47 7.34 -3.12 5.65
N ARG A 48 8.03 -2.76 4.55
CA ARG A 48 8.40 -1.37 4.23
C ARG A 48 7.69 -0.92 2.97
N TRP A 49 6.84 0.09 3.12
CA TRP A 49 6.09 0.70 2.03
C TRP A 49 6.38 2.19 2.04
N ASN A 50 6.88 2.71 0.92
CA ASN A 50 7.22 4.12 0.78
C ASN A 50 6.41 4.70 -0.37
N PHE A 51 5.99 5.94 -0.20
CA PHE A 51 5.36 6.72 -1.24
C PHE A 51 6.03 8.09 -1.30
N ALA A 52 6.32 8.55 -2.51
CA ALA A 52 6.75 9.90 -2.76
C ALA A 52 6.07 10.42 -4.02
N CYS A 53 5.73 11.70 -4.01
CA CYS A 53 5.19 12.38 -5.17
C CYS A 53 5.72 13.81 -5.25
N ARG A 54 5.76 14.32 -6.48
CA ARG A 54 5.98 15.74 -6.74
C ARG A 54 4.68 16.34 -7.21
N VAL A 55 4.16 17.30 -6.45
CA VAL A 55 2.96 18.04 -6.80
C VAL A 55 3.36 19.28 -7.59
N ARG A 56 2.61 19.60 -8.65
CA ARG A 56 2.87 20.80 -9.45
C ARG A 56 2.72 22.05 -8.57
N GLY A 57 3.70 22.94 -8.62
CA GLY A 57 3.73 24.16 -7.82
C GLY A 57 4.35 23.99 -6.43
N GLU A 58 4.64 22.76 -5.99
CA GLU A 58 5.38 22.51 -4.75
C GLU A 58 6.87 22.35 -5.06
N ARG A 59 7.71 23.10 -4.33
CA ARG A 59 9.17 23.02 -4.46
C ARG A 59 9.72 21.69 -3.97
N GLU A 60 9.26 21.25 -2.79
CA GLU A 60 9.74 20.03 -2.15
C GLU A 60 8.80 18.86 -2.46
N PRO A 61 9.33 17.65 -2.74
CA PRO A 61 8.51 16.48 -2.91
C PRO A 61 7.85 16.09 -1.59
N ARG A 62 6.62 15.58 -1.66
CA ARG A 62 5.96 14.95 -0.52
C ARG A 62 6.42 13.50 -0.44
N ALA A 63 6.75 13.05 0.76
CA ALA A 63 7.12 11.67 0.99
C ALA A 63 6.52 11.16 2.31
N CYS A 64 6.07 9.91 2.31
CA CYS A 64 5.65 9.21 3.50
C CYS A 64 6.10 7.75 3.46
N MET A 65 6.37 7.21 4.64
CA MET A 65 6.60 5.80 4.85
C MET A 65 5.43 5.25 5.64
N PHE A 66 4.87 4.14 5.17
CA PHE A 66 3.84 3.41 5.89
C PHE A 66 4.50 2.31 6.72
N PHE A 67 3.97 2.15 7.92
CA PHE A 67 4.34 1.09 8.83
C PHE A 67 3.17 0.12 8.92
N ASN A 68 3.50 -1.16 9.06
CA ASN A 68 2.52 -2.18 9.44
C ASN A 68 1.97 -1.89 10.86
N GLY A 69 1.10 -2.74 11.40
CA GLY A 69 0.66 -2.61 12.80
C GLY A 69 1.67 -3.22 13.79
N PRO A 70 1.45 -3.09 15.11
CA PRO A 70 2.35 -3.68 16.11
C PRO A 70 2.38 -5.21 16.05
N TRP A 71 1.36 -5.85 15.47
CA TRP A 71 1.37 -7.27 15.10
C TRP A 71 1.55 -7.49 13.59
N SER A 72 2.45 -6.70 12.99
CA SER A 72 2.78 -6.72 11.57
C SER A 72 1.54 -6.64 10.66
N ASN A 73 1.45 -7.51 9.64
CA ASN A 73 0.38 -7.50 8.65
C ASN A 73 -1.00 -7.85 9.21
N ARG A 74 -1.13 -8.31 10.48
CA ARG A 74 -2.45 -8.58 11.08
C ARG A 74 -3.35 -7.35 11.06
N CYS A 75 -2.81 -6.15 11.21
CA CYS A 75 -3.61 -4.92 11.17
C CYS A 75 -4.14 -4.62 9.76
N LEU A 76 -3.43 -5.03 8.70
CA LEU A 76 -3.92 -4.94 7.32
C LEU A 76 -5.11 -5.89 7.11
N PHE A 77 -5.03 -7.12 7.62
CA PHE A 77 -6.13 -8.08 7.52
C PHE A 77 -7.35 -7.70 8.36
N LYS A 78 -7.16 -7.01 9.50
CA LYS A 78 -8.28 -6.43 10.27
C LYS A 78 -9.02 -5.37 9.46
N ALA A 79 -8.30 -4.47 8.79
CA ALA A 79 -8.88 -3.47 7.90
C ALA A 79 -9.67 -4.12 6.75
N LEU A 80 -9.11 -5.14 6.12
CA LEU A 80 -9.78 -5.92 5.06
C LEU A 80 -11.05 -6.60 5.57
N SER A 81 -10.97 -7.26 6.73
CA SER A 81 -12.12 -7.96 7.35
C SER A 81 -13.24 -6.97 7.68
N HIS A 82 -12.91 -5.78 8.20
CA HIS A 82 -13.87 -4.73 8.47
C HIS A 82 -14.54 -4.21 7.17
N ALA A 83 -13.77 -4.04 6.08
CA ALA A 83 -14.32 -3.66 4.79
C ALA A 83 -15.29 -4.71 4.23
N ILE A 84 -14.98 -6.01 4.37
CA ILE A 84 -15.86 -7.12 3.98
C ILE A 84 -17.15 -7.11 4.82
N GLN A 85 -17.03 -6.99 6.15
CA GLN A 85 -18.20 -6.90 7.03
C GLN A 85 -19.09 -5.70 6.68
N HIS A 86 -18.49 -4.54 6.40
CA HIS A 86 -19.22 -3.35 5.98
C HIS A 86 -20.01 -3.62 4.70
N HIS A 87 -19.39 -4.26 3.71
CA HIS A 87 -20.05 -4.65 2.48
C HIS A 87 -21.30 -5.50 2.73
N PHE A 88 -21.17 -6.56 3.55
CA PHE A 88 -22.32 -7.42 3.87
C PHE A 88 -23.42 -6.70 4.64
N ARG A 89 -23.06 -5.79 5.54
CA ARG A 89 -24.05 -5.06 6.36
C ARG A 89 -24.81 -3.99 5.58
N THR A 90 -24.16 -3.33 4.63
CA THR A 90 -24.75 -2.18 3.93
C THR A 90 -25.18 -2.49 2.50
N GLY A 91 -24.72 -3.61 1.93
CA GLY A 91 -24.86 -3.92 0.51
C GLY A 91 -24.04 -3.00 -0.41
N GLN A 92 -23.19 -2.12 0.15
CA GLN A 92 -22.43 -1.13 -0.61
C GLN A 92 -20.97 -1.58 -0.76
N PRO A 93 -20.37 -1.49 -1.95
CA PRO A 93 -18.96 -1.84 -2.13
C PRO A 93 -18.04 -0.85 -1.39
N PRO A 94 -17.09 -1.34 -0.57
CA PRO A 94 -16.24 -0.47 0.26
C PRO A 94 -15.16 0.26 -0.55
N TYR A 95 -14.96 -0.12 -1.82
CA TYR A 95 -14.04 0.51 -2.77
C TYR A 95 -14.69 0.57 -4.17
N PRO A 96 -14.29 1.51 -5.04
CA PRO A 96 -14.77 1.58 -6.42
C PRO A 96 -14.24 0.40 -7.23
N VAL A 97 -15.12 -0.33 -7.91
CA VAL A 97 -14.76 -1.55 -8.67
C VAL A 97 -13.85 -1.23 -9.86
N GLU A 98 -14.00 -0.03 -10.42
CA GLU A 98 -13.20 0.54 -11.49
C GLU A 98 -11.72 0.63 -11.10
N ARG A 99 -11.42 0.85 -9.82
CA ARG A 99 -10.04 0.82 -9.32
C ARG A 99 -9.43 -0.57 -9.46
N THR A 100 -10.19 -1.62 -9.20
CA THR A 100 -9.73 -3.00 -9.37
C THR A 100 -9.48 -3.28 -10.84
N LEU A 101 -10.42 -2.91 -11.72
CA LEU A 101 -10.25 -3.04 -13.16
C LEU A 101 -8.99 -2.31 -13.66
N LEU A 102 -8.79 -1.07 -13.23
CA LEU A 102 -7.62 -0.27 -13.62
C LEU A 102 -6.32 -0.91 -13.14
N ALA A 103 -6.24 -1.32 -11.87
CA ALA A 103 -5.04 -1.92 -11.31
C ALA A 103 -4.72 -3.27 -11.99
N SER A 104 -5.72 -4.12 -12.21
CA SER A 104 -5.54 -5.41 -12.88
C SER A 104 -5.14 -5.24 -14.34
N GLY A 105 -5.77 -4.34 -15.09
CA GLY A 105 -5.42 -4.08 -16.49
C GLY A 105 -4.03 -3.45 -16.65
N VAL A 106 -3.63 -2.56 -15.72
CA VAL A 106 -2.25 -2.03 -15.69
C VAL A 106 -1.23 -3.14 -15.45
N LEU A 107 -1.51 -4.07 -14.52
CA LEU A 107 -0.61 -5.19 -14.25
C LEU A 107 -0.52 -6.14 -15.45
N ASP A 108 -1.63 -6.45 -16.10
CA ASP A 108 -1.67 -7.26 -17.30
C ASP A 108 -0.82 -6.65 -18.43
N ALA A 109 -1.03 -5.38 -18.76
CA ALA A 109 -0.22 -4.66 -19.74
C ALA A 109 1.27 -4.59 -19.33
N ALA A 110 1.58 -4.45 -18.04
CA ALA A 110 2.96 -4.45 -17.55
C ALA A 110 3.64 -5.81 -17.71
N MET A 111 2.90 -6.92 -17.55
CA MET A 111 3.42 -8.27 -17.78
C MET A 111 3.74 -8.50 -19.25
N HIS A 112 2.85 -8.12 -20.17
CA HIS A 112 3.13 -8.16 -21.61
C HIS A 112 4.30 -7.25 -21.99
N SER A 113 4.36 -6.04 -21.44
CA SER A 113 5.47 -5.12 -21.65
C SER A 113 6.81 -5.73 -21.23
N HIS A 114 6.84 -6.40 -20.07
CA HIS A 114 8.04 -7.07 -19.57
C HIS A 114 8.49 -8.23 -20.48
N ASP A 115 7.55 -9.07 -20.94
CA ASP A 115 7.83 -10.17 -21.87
C ASP A 115 8.42 -9.65 -23.20
N GLU A 116 7.94 -8.51 -23.68
CA GLU A 116 8.42 -7.83 -24.88
C GLU A 116 9.64 -6.90 -24.63
N GLY A 117 10.46 -7.19 -23.60
CA GLY A 117 11.70 -6.46 -23.34
C GLY A 117 11.52 -5.04 -22.80
N GLY A 118 10.37 -4.76 -22.16
CA GLY A 118 10.05 -3.45 -21.57
C GLY A 118 9.45 -2.44 -22.57
N ARG A 119 8.91 -2.91 -23.70
CA ARG A 119 8.25 -2.04 -24.69
C ARG A 119 7.05 -1.34 -24.08
N ALA A 120 6.83 -0.06 -24.43
CA ALA A 120 5.62 0.65 -24.03
C ALA A 120 4.38 0.03 -24.71
N ILE A 121 3.33 -0.20 -23.93
CA ILE A 121 2.04 -0.72 -24.38
C ILE A 121 0.96 0.32 -24.11
N ASP A 122 0.27 0.74 -25.17
CA ASP A 122 -0.90 1.61 -25.05
C ASP A 122 -2.10 0.85 -24.51
N THR A 123 -2.85 1.48 -23.61
CA THR A 123 -3.99 0.87 -22.92
C THR A 123 -5.27 1.69 -23.12
N PRO A 124 -5.77 1.85 -24.36
CA PRO A 124 -6.95 2.68 -24.65
C PRO A 124 -8.21 2.19 -23.93
N HIS A 125 -8.32 0.88 -23.68
CA HIS A 125 -9.41 0.27 -22.90
C HIS A 125 -9.40 0.66 -21.41
N LEU A 126 -8.29 1.21 -20.90
CA LEU A 126 -8.18 1.74 -19.54
C LEU A 126 -8.40 3.27 -19.47
N ALA A 127 -8.85 3.90 -20.55
CA ALA A 127 -9.04 5.35 -20.65
C ALA A 127 -10.32 5.86 -19.95
N PHE A 128 -10.57 5.41 -18.73
CA PHE A 128 -11.67 5.83 -17.87
C PHE A 128 -11.17 6.48 -16.58
N ALA A 129 -12.03 7.23 -15.91
CA ALA A 129 -11.79 7.79 -14.59
C ALA A 129 -12.71 7.11 -13.56
N TYR A 130 -12.33 7.16 -12.30
CA TYR A 130 -13.17 6.74 -11.19
C TYR A 130 -13.02 7.71 -10.03
N GLU A 131 -14.05 7.81 -9.20
CA GLU A 131 -14.00 8.63 -7.99
C GLU A 131 -13.52 7.79 -6.80
N SER A 132 -12.50 8.29 -6.10
CA SER A 132 -12.04 7.64 -4.88
C SER A 132 -13.03 7.84 -3.74
N ARG A 133 -13.30 6.81 -2.95
CA ARG A 133 -14.12 6.92 -1.73
C ARG A 133 -13.26 7.21 -0.50
N ASP A 134 -13.87 7.76 0.54
CA ASP A 134 -13.18 7.89 1.82
C ASP A 134 -13.03 6.55 2.53
N PHE A 135 -11.84 5.96 2.43
CA PHE A 135 -11.47 4.74 3.16
C PHE A 135 -11.19 4.93 4.66
N SER A 136 -11.39 6.12 5.26
CA SER A 136 -10.91 6.43 6.63
C SER A 136 -11.47 5.47 7.68
N ALA A 137 -12.69 4.97 7.49
CA ALA A 137 -13.33 4.01 8.39
C ALA A 137 -12.64 2.63 8.43
N PHE A 138 -11.91 2.25 7.37
CA PHE A 138 -11.31 0.92 7.26
C PHE A 138 -9.81 0.91 7.54
N ARG A 139 -9.13 2.04 7.35
CA ARG A 139 -7.66 2.11 7.44
C ARG A 139 -7.16 2.28 8.87
N GLU A 140 -6.08 1.58 9.21
CA GLU A 140 -5.37 1.75 10.48
C GLU A 140 -4.68 3.13 10.50
N ASN A 141 -4.99 3.96 11.49
CA ASN A 141 -4.50 5.33 11.62
C ASN A 141 -3.59 5.55 12.85
N GLY A 142 -3.09 4.46 13.46
CA GLY A 142 -2.32 4.52 14.70
C GLY A 142 -3.12 4.20 15.95
N ALA A 143 -4.42 3.91 15.85
CA ALA A 143 -5.23 3.45 16.97
C ALA A 143 -4.72 2.12 17.55
N SER A 144 -4.34 1.15 16.71
CA SER A 144 -3.76 -0.12 17.18
C SER A 144 -2.43 0.10 17.90
N TRP A 145 -1.61 1.05 17.44
CA TRP A 145 -0.33 1.42 18.05
C TRP A 145 -0.47 2.03 19.46
N ARG A 146 -1.64 2.60 19.79
CA ARG A 146 -1.94 3.11 21.12
C ARG A 146 -2.46 2.03 22.08
N LYS A 147 -3.08 0.97 21.55
CA LYS A 147 -3.71 -0.10 22.34
C LYS A 147 -2.83 -1.33 22.51
N LEU A 148 -2.03 -1.66 21.50
CA LEU A 148 -1.17 -2.84 21.46
C LEU A 148 0.26 -2.37 21.70
N THR A 149 0.74 -2.54 22.93
CA THR A 149 2.10 -2.18 23.35
C THR A 149 3.05 -3.36 23.12
N ARG A 150 4.35 -3.15 23.40
CA ARG A 150 5.36 -4.23 23.39
C ARG A 150 4.94 -5.41 24.28
N ASP A 151 4.24 -5.13 25.37
CA ASP A 151 3.89 -6.10 26.40
C ASP A 151 2.55 -6.78 26.12
N THR A 152 1.86 -6.40 25.03
CA THR A 152 0.62 -7.07 24.62
C THR A 152 1.00 -8.32 23.81
N PRO A 153 0.88 -9.54 24.38
CA PRO A 153 1.21 -10.74 23.65
C PRO A 153 0.29 -10.87 22.44
N GLN A 154 0.88 -11.25 21.31
CA GLN A 154 0.08 -11.64 20.16
C GLN A 154 -0.61 -12.97 20.48
N PRO A 155 -1.95 -13.08 20.33
CA PRO A 155 -2.65 -14.34 20.51
C PRO A 155 -2.05 -15.42 19.59
N ALA A 156 -1.72 -16.58 20.17
CA ALA A 156 -1.15 -17.71 19.45
C ALA A 156 -2.22 -18.45 18.64
N ASP A 157 -3.46 -18.41 19.12
CA ASP A 157 -4.64 -19.05 18.60
C ASP A 157 -5.69 -18.03 18.13
N PHE A 158 -6.62 -18.51 17.30
CA PHE A 158 -7.83 -17.79 16.95
C PHE A 158 -8.97 -18.40 17.75
N SER A 159 -9.38 -17.71 18.82
CA SER A 159 -10.63 -18.02 19.51
C SER A 159 -11.65 -16.96 19.09
N PRO A 160 -12.62 -17.29 18.23
CA PRO A 160 -13.72 -16.36 17.94
C PRO A 160 -14.43 -16.09 19.27
N GLY A 161 -14.59 -14.81 19.61
CA GLY A 161 -15.09 -14.35 20.89
C GLY A 161 -16.59 -14.56 21.04
N ASP A 162 -17.01 -15.82 20.94
CA ASP A 162 -18.38 -16.31 21.05
C ASP A 162 -18.77 -16.38 22.53
N GLY A 163 -18.61 -15.26 23.24
CA GLY A 163 -19.10 -15.06 24.61
C GLY A 163 -20.43 -14.33 24.61
#